data_AF-A0A926ACN1-F1
#
_entry.id   AF-A0A926ACN1-F1
#
_cell.length_a   1.000
_cell.length_b   1.000
_cell.length_c   1.000
_cell.angle_alpha   90.00
_cell.angle_beta   90.00
_cell.angle_gamma   90.00
#
_symmetry.space_group_name_H-M   'P 1'
#
loop_
_entity.id
_entity.type
_entity.pdbx_description
1 polymer ?
#
loop_
_entity_poly.entity_id
_entity_poly.type
_entity_poly.pdbx_seq_one_letter_code
_entity_poly.pdbx_strand_id
1 'polypeptide(L)' 'MPKSTKVTIHKLPTGVRGLDEILGGGIPEYSFNIIAGPPGCGKTTLAHQIVFANATVKKPALYFT' A
#
# COMPACT_ATOMS: atom_id res chain seq x y z
N MET A 1 33.50 13.98 6.12
CA MET A 1 32.51 13.22 5.33
C MET A 1 31.12 13.59 5.84
N PRO A 2 30.20 14.10 5.01
CA PRO A 2 28.84 14.36 5.47
C PRO A 2 28.18 13.02 5.84
N LYS A 3 27.57 12.94 7.04
CA LYS A 3 26.86 11.74 7.50
C LYS A 3 25.70 11.46 6.55
N SER A 4 25.63 10.23 6.02
CA SER A 4 24.49 9.76 5.24
C SER A 4 23.26 9.71 6.14
N THR A 5 22.30 10.60 5.92
CA THR A 5 21.03 10.63 6.63
C THR A 5 20.16 9.47 6.13
N LYS A 6 19.87 8.48 6.98
CA LYS A 6 18.95 7.39 6.63
C LYS A 6 17.51 7.94 6.57
N VAL A 7 16.81 7.67 5.47
CA VAL A 7 15.38 7.99 5.32
C VAL A 7 14.56 6.89 5.97
N THR A 8 13.57 7.28 6.79
CA THR A 8 12.61 6.35 7.39
C THR A 8 11.49 6.05 6.39
N ILE A 9 11.23 4.77 6.14
CA ILE A 9 10.10 4.33 5.29
C ILE A 9 8.90 4.06 6.19
N HIS A 10 7.81 4.81 5.97
CA HIS A 10 6.56 4.61 6.69
C HIS A 10 5.72 3.49 6.08
N LYS A 11 4.65 3.10 6.76
CA LYS A 11 3.68 2.09 6.31
C LYS A 11 2.39 2.77 5.87
N LEU A 12 1.89 2.37 4.70
CA LEU A 12 0.60 2.73 4.16
C LEU A 12 -0.42 1.64 4.52
N PRO A 13 -1.44 1.95 5.34
CA PRO A 13 -2.49 0.99 5.68
C PRO A 13 -3.22 0.49 4.42
N THR A 14 -3.60 -0.77 4.40
CA THR A 14 -4.35 -1.37 3.29
C THR A 14 -5.85 -1.07 3.36
N GLY A 15 -6.35 -0.63 4.52
CA GLY A 15 -7.78 -0.47 4.77
C GLY A 15 -8.49 -1.80 5.07
N VAL A 16 -7.73 -2.88 5.28
CA VAL A 16 -8.21 -4.18 5.70
C VAL A 16 -7.54 -4.53 7.03
N ARG A 17 -8.27 -4.34 8.13
CA ARG A 17 -7.71 -4.48 9.49
C ARG A 17 -6.89 -5.76 9.70
N GLY A 18 -7.45 -6.93 9.32
CA GLY A 18 -6.75 -8.20 9.50
C GLY A 18 -5.47 -8.32 8.66
N LEU A 19 -5.43 -7.70 7.48
CA LEU A 19 -4.24 -7.68 6.64
C LEU A 19 -3.20 -6.69 7.19
N ASP A 20 -3.63 -5.54 7.69
CA ASP A 20 -2.75 -4.55 8.31
C ASP A 20 -2.08 -5.12 9.56
N GLU A 21 -2.81 -5.88 10.38
CA GLU A 21 -2.25 -6.61 11.53
C GLU A 21 -1.16 -7.60 11.10
N ILE A 22 -1.39 -8.37 10.04
CA ILE A 22 -0.41 -9.33 9.50
C ILE A 22 0.82 -8.62 8.92
N LEU A 23 0.65 -7.48 8.25
CA LEU A 23 1.72 -6.73 7.59
C LEU A 23 2.47 -5.76 8.52
N GLY A 24 2.05 -5.66 9.79
CA GLY A 24 2.63 -4.73 10.77
C GLY A 24 2.30 -3.27 10.48
N GLY A 25 1.04 -2.98 10.15
CA GLY A 25 0.51 -1.63 9.87
C GLY A 25 0.37 -1.28 8.40
N GLY A 26 0.59 -2.24 7.49
CA GLY A 26 0.35 -2.09 6.05
C GLY A 26 1.59 -2.28 5.17
N ILE A 27 1.53 -1.73 3.94
CA ILE A 27 2.58 -1.87 2.92
C ILE A 27 3.62 -0.73 3.03
N PRO A 28 4.89 -0.92 2.66
CA PRO A 28 5.89 0.16 2.73
C PRO A 28 5.55 1.31 1.77
N GLU A 29 5.64 2.56 2.22
CA GLU A 29 5.56 3.72 1.32
C GLU A 29 6.76 3.74 0.35
N TYR A 30 6.57 4.40 -0.81
CA TYR A 30 7.60 4.51 -1.85
C TYR A 30 8.15 3.18 -2.37
N SER A 31 7.31 2.14 -2.41
CA SER A 31 7.69 0.80 -2.84
C SER A 31 6.82 0.29 -3.99
N PHE A 32 7.34 -0.69 -4.73
CA PHE A 32 6.59 -1.44 -5.73
C PHE A 32 6.08 -2.74 -5.10
N ASN A 33 4.77 -2.97 -5.15
CA ASN A 33 4.13 -4.13 -4.52
C ASN A 33 3.37 -4.94 -5.58
N ILE A 34 3.44 -6.27 -5.48
CA ILE A 34 2.75 -7.19 -6.40
C ILE A 34 1.67 -7.95 -5.62
N ILE A 35 0.44 -7.90 -6.11
CA ILE A 35 -0.68 -8.71 -5.59
C ILE A 35 -0.86 -9.90 -6.54
N ALA A 36 -0.50 -11.10 -6.09
CA ALA A 36 -0.57 -12.33 -6.89
C ALA A 36 -1.61 -13.31 -6.33
N GLY A 37 -2.26 -14.06 -7.22
CA GLY A 37 -3.22 -15.09 -6.85
C GLY A 37 -4.10 -15.57 -8.02
N PRO A 38 -4.86 -16.66 -7.84
CA PRO A 38 -5.71 -17.25 -8.88
C PRO A 38 -6.75 -16.29 -9.46
N PRO A 39 -7.31 -16.56 -10.65
CA PRO A 39 -8.46 -15.82 -11.16
C PRO A 39 -9.62 -15.81 -10.14
N GLY A 40 -10.32 -14.68 -10.00
CA GLY A 40 -11.44 -14.55 -9.07
C GLY A 40 -11.09 -14.38 -7.58
N CYS A 41 -9.81 -14.39 -7.18
CA CYS A 41 -9.45 -14.26 -5.75
C CYS A 41 -9.52 -12.82 -5.18
N GLY A 42 -10.01 -11.84 -5.95
CA GLY A 42 -10.21 -10.47 -5.46
C GLY A 42 -8.99 -9.54 -5.54
N LYS A 43 -7.99 -9.81 -6.39
CA LYS A 43 -6.79 -8.94 -6.54
C LYS A 43 -7.15 -7.48 -6.85
N THR A 44 -8.01 -7.26 -7.84
CA THR A 44 -8.49 -5.92 -8.22
C THR A 44 -9.28 -5.28 -7.09
N THR A 45 -10.11 -6.06 -6.39
CA THR A 45 -10.85 -5.59 -5.22
C THR A 45 -9.91 -5.12 -4.11
N LEU A 46 -8.84 -5.87 -3.82
CA LEU A 46 -7.84 -5.47 -2.84
C LEU A 46 -7.07 -4.21 -3.28
N ALA A 47 -6.68 -4.11 -4.55
CA ALA A 47 -6.04 -2.91 -5.09
C ALA A 47 -6.94 -1.68 -4.94
N HIS A 48 -8.22 -1.80 -5.28
CA HIS A 48 -9.21 -0.75 -5.10
C HIS A 48 -9.42 -0.39 -3.63
N GLN A 49 -9.46 -1.37 -2.72
CA GLN A 49 -9.61 -1.12 -1.28
C GLN A 49 -8.45 -0.28 -0.74
N ILE A 50 -7.22 -0.60 -1.13
CA ILE A 50 -6.02 0.16 -0.75
C ILE A 50 -6.11 1.60 -1.29
N VAL A 51 -6.50 1.75 -2.56
CA VAL A 51 -6.68 3.08 -3.19
C VAL A 51 -7.75 3.88 -2.46
N PHE A 52 -8.94 3.30 -2.27
CA PHE A 52 -10.08 3.98 -1.65
C PHE A 52 -9.80 4.39 -0.20
N ALA A 53 -9.09 3.55 0.56
CA ALA A 53 -8.74 3.84 1.94
C ALA A 53 -7.71 4.99 2.10
N ASN A 54 -6.89 5.25 1.08
CA ASN A 54 -5.76 6.18 1.19
C ASN A 54 -5.87 7.42 0.29
N ALA A 55 -6.72 7.39 -0.74
CA ALA A 55 -6.87 8.48 -1.68
C ALA A 55 -7.48 9.71 -0.99
N THR A 56 -6.74 10.82 -1.03
CA THR A 56 -7.20 12.13 -0.52
C THR A 56 -6.71 13.22 -1.45
N VAL A 57 -7.19 14.46 -1.27
CA VAL A 57 -6.69 15.62 -2.04
C VAL A 57 -5.16 15.79 -1.90
N LYS A 58 -4.59 15.43 -0.74
CA LYS A 58 -3.14 15.51 -0.47
C LYS A 58 -2.36 14.27 -0.94
N LYS A 59 -3.04 13.13 -1.10
CA LYS A 59 -2.48 11.85 -1.57
C LYS A 59 -3.36 11.32 -2.71
N PRO A 60 -3.28 11.90 -3.92
CA PRO A 60 -4.09 11.44 -5.04
C PRO A 60 -3.68 10.03 -5.46
N ALA A 61 -4.65 9.26 -5.95
CA ALA A 61 -4.44 7.91 -6.44
C ALA A 61 -4.83 7.80 -7.91
N LEU A 62 -4.16 6.90 -8.63
CA LEU A 62 -4.39 6.64 -10.04
C LEU A 62 -4.48 5.13 -10.24
N TYR A 63 -5.53 4.70 -10.92
CA TYR A 63 -5.77 3.30 -11.24
C TYR A 63 -5.83 3.14 -12.76
N PHE A 64 -5.11 2.15 -13.27
CA PHE A 64 -5.11 1.75 -14.67
C PHE A 64 -5.52 0.29 -14.78
N THR A 65 -6.26 -0.03 -15.85
CA THR A 65 -6.64 -1.40 -16.20
C THR A 65 -5.91 -1.89 -17.43
#